data_AF-A0A645JRK8-F1
#
_entry.id   AF-A0A645JRK8-F1
#
_cell.length_a   1.000
_cell.length_b   1.000
_cell.length_c   1.000
_cell.angle_alpha   90.00
_cell.angle_beta   90.00
_cell.angle_gamma   90.00
#
_symmetry.space_group_name_H-M   'P 1'
#
loop_
_entity.id
_entity.type
_entity.pdbx_description
1 polymer ?
#
loop_
_entity_poly.entity_id
_entity_poly.type
_entity_poly.pdbx_seq_one_letter_code
_entity_poly.pdbx_strand_id
1 'polypeptide(L)'
;MGDAAQNALLKTLEEPIDNRVVILLAENTDNLLPTVLSRVQSLNIDGSDIKILLCEDEKTFLCDKIEKVILAGDIEELFLLSDHISKERVKAQSYLEYLYAYICIRSDEKFGRDVTYAMGAHIKEAIIRIRRNSSVILTVQALLIRLQEEYNAKNSRDSL
;
A
#
# COMPACT_ATOMS: atom_id res chain seq x y z
N MET A 1 -11.16 -23.47 -12.29
CA MET A 1 -11.09 -24.77 -11.58
C MET A 1 -12.52 -25.26 -11.39
N GLY A 2 -12.82 -26.55 -11.59
CA GLY A 2 -14.14 -27.09 -11.26
C GLY A 2 -14.39 -27.16 -9.74
N ASP A 3 -15.65 -27.17 -9.33
CA ASP A 3 -16.06 -27.10 -7.91
C ASP A 3 -15.42 -28.17 -7.03
N ALA A 4 -15.28 -29.39 -7.53
CA ALA A 4 -14.66 -30.49 -6.79
C ALA A 4 -13.19 -30.18 -6.42
N ALA A 5 -12.43 -29.56 -7.32
CA ALA A 5 -11.05 -29.17 -7.08
C ALA A 5 -10.96 -28.01 -6.08
N GLN A 6 -11.89 -27.05 -6.15
CA GLN A 6 -11.94 -25.93 -5.20
C GLN A 6 -12.30 -26.40 -3.78
N ASN A 7 -13.25 -27.33 -3.66
CA ASN A 7 -13.60 -27.93 -2.36
C ASN A 7 -12.45 -28.74 -1.75
N ALA A 8 -11.68 -29.46 -2.57
CA ALA A 8 -10.49 -30.17 -2.10
C ALA A 8 -9.41 -29.23 -1.54
N LEU A 9 -9.30 -28.01 -2.08
CA LEU A 9 -8.36 -26.98 -1.63
C LEU A 9 -8.71 -26.42 -0.25
N LEU A 10 -9.99 -26.44 0.15
CA LEU A 10 -10.46 -25.78 1.39
C LEU A 10 -9.74 -26.26 2.64
N LYS A 11 -9.47 -27.56 2.76
CA LYS A 11 -8.75 -28.12 3.93
C LYS A 11 -7.36 -27.51 4.09
N THR A 12 -6.66 -27.31 2.97
CA THR A 12 -5.32 -26.69 2.95
C THR A 12 -5.38 -25.20 3.33
N LEU A 13 -6.49 -24.51 3.02
CA LEU A 13 -6.68 -23.10 3.37
C LEU A 13 -7.13 -22.90 4.83
N GLU A 14 -7.87 -23.85 5.41
CA GLU A 14 -8.32 -23.81 6.81
C GLU A 14 -7.19 -24.08 7.79
N GLU A 15 -6.37 -25.07 7.48
CA GLU A 15 -5.25 -25.51 8.32
C GLU A 15 -3.98 -25.42 7.47
N PRO A 16 -3.49 -24.19 7.18
CA PRO A 16 -2.26 -24.03 6.42
C PRO A 16 -1.10 -24.66 7.19
N ILE A 17 -0.25 -25.37 6.47
CA ILE A 17 0.94 -26.00 7.04
C ILE A 17 1.89 -24.89 7.52
N ASP A 18 2.48 -25.09 8.70
CA ASP A 18 3.42 -24.14 9.29
C ASP A 18 4.50 -23.69 8.30
N ASN A 19 4.77 -22.39 8.31
CA ASN A 19 5.80 -21.73 7.52
C ASN A 19 5.62 -21.86 5.98
N ARG A 20 4.36 -21.94 5.51
CA ARG A 20 4.03 -21.94 4.07
C ARG A 20 3.01 -20.87 3.73
N VAL A 21 3.23 -20.20 2.60
CA VAL A 21 2.29 -19.22 2.04
C VAL A 21 1.67 -19.80 0.78
N VAL A 22 0.34 -19.75 0.69
CA VAL A 22 -0.40 -20.12 -0.52
C VAL A 22 -0.81 -18.83 -1.22
N ILE A 23 -0.34 -18.64 -2.47
CA ILE A 23 -0.73 -17.52 -3.32
C ILE A 23 -1.67 -18.07 -4.39
N LEU A 24 -2.91 -17.59 -4.40
CA LEU A 24 -3.88 -17.91 -5.44
C LEU A 24 -3.92 -16.77 -6.46
N LEU A 25 -3.74 -17.11 -7.73
CA LEU A 25 -3.89 -16.19 -8.84
C LEU A 25 -5.19 -16.52 -9.57
N ALA A 26 -6.03 -15.50 -9.75
CA ALA A 26 -7.28 -15.60 -10.51
C ALA A 26 -7.47 -14.31 -11.30
N GLU A 27 -7.95 -14.43 -12.54
CA GLU A 27 -8.27 -13.28 -13.41
C GLU A 27 -9.45 -12.48 -12.86
N ASN A 28 -10.39 -13.17 -12.20
CA ASN A 28 -11.48 -12.58 -11.44
C ASN A 28 -11.94 -13.56 -10.35
N THR A 29 -12.71 -13.06 -9.39
CA THR A 29 -13.26 -13.86 -8.28
C THR A 29 -14.57 -14.56 -8.60
N ASP A 30 -15.18 -14.28 -9.75
CA ASP A 30 -16.55 -14.72 -10.08
C ASP A 30 -16.66 -16.25 -10.16
N ASN A 31 -15.56 -16.91 -10.56
CA ASN A 31 -15.47 -18.35 -10.67
C ASN A 31 -14.91 -19.05 -9.42
N LEU A 32 -14.68 -18.31 -8.33
CA LEU A 32 -14.23 -18.86 -7.05
C LEU A 32 -15.42 -19.11 -6.12
N LEU A 33 -15.42 -20.28 -5.47
CA LEU A 33 -16.44 -20.58 -4.47
C LEU A 33 -16.37 -19.56 -3.32
N PRO A 34 -17.52 -19.07 -2.80
CA PRO A 34 -17.55 -18.15 -1.67
C PRO A 34 -16.79 -18.66 -0.43
N THR A 35 -16.76 -19.98 -0.23
CA THR A 35 -16.02 -20.64 0.84
C THR A 35 -14.51 -20.49 0.72
N VAL A 36 -13.97 -20.47 -0.51
CA VAL A 36 -12.55 -20.16 -0.77
C VAL A 36 -12.29 -18.69 -0.43
N LEU A 37 -13.12 -17.78 -0.93
CA LEU A 37 -12.97 -16.34 -0.72
C LEU A 37 -12.97 -15.95 0.77
N SER A 38 -13.75 -16.65 1.61
CA SER A 38 -13.80 -16.39 3.06
C SER A 38 -12.53 -16.75 3.83
N ARG A 39 -11.61 -17.55 3.25
CA ARG A 39 -10.39 -18.06 3.90
C ARG A 39 -9.10 -17.45 3.35
N VAL A 40 -9.22 -16.54 2.39
CA VAL A 40 -8.08 -15.90 1.75
C VAL A 40 -8.13 -14.39 1.93
N GLN A 41 -6.95 -13.77 1.87
CA GLN A 41 -6.85 -12.33 1.74
C GLN A 41 -6.80 -11.98 0.25
N SER A 42 -7.82 -11.27 -0.23
CA SER A 42 -7.87 -10.83 -1.63
C SER A 42 -6.97 -9.60 -1.84
N LEU A 43 -5.95 -9.76 -2.67
CA LEU A 43 -5.20 -8.67 -3.27
C LEU A 43 -5.59 -8.60 -4.74
N ASN A 44 -6.33 -7.56 -5.12
CA ASN A 44 -6.63 -7.34 -6.52
C ASN A 44 -5.42 -6.67 -7.17
N ILE A 45 -4.87 -7.32 -8.21
CA ILE A 45 -3.80 -6.77 -9.04
C ILE A 45 -4.48 -6.17 -10.26
N ASP A 46 -5.34 -5.20 -10.01
CA ASP A 46 -5.84 -4.35 -11.05
C ASP A 46 -4.63 -3.53 -11.50
N GLY A 47 -4.30 -3.60 -12.79
CA GLY A 47 -3.73 -2.46 -13.50
C GLY A 47 -4.74 -1.33 -13.60
N SER A 48 -5.62 -1.16 -12.60
CA SER A 48 -6.51 -0.02 -12.53
C SER A 48 -5.58 1.15 -12.41
N ASP A 49 -5.37 1.79 -13.55
CA ASP A 49 -5.15 3.21 -13.65
C ASP A 49 -6.20 3.84 -12.72
N ILE A 50 -5.88 4.01 -11.43
CA ILE A 50 -6.39 5.17 -10.74
C ILE A 50 -5.87 6.27 -11.63
N LYS A 51 -6.75 6.82 -12.45
CA LYS A 51 -6.44 8.00 -13.23
C LYS A 51 -5.99 8.99 -12.18
N ILE A 52 -4.69 9.25 -12.10
CA ILE A 52 -4.14 10.07 -11.02
C ILE A 52 -4.73 11.45 -11.27
N LEU A 53 -5.73 11.83 -10.45
CA LEU A 53 -6.48 13.08 -10.58
C LEU A 53 -5.71 14.24 -9.95
N LEU A 54 -4.39 14.25 -10.10
CA LEU A 54 -3.51 15.28 -9.58
C LEU A 54 -3.00 16.14 -10.73
N CYS A 55 -3.08 17.46 -10.58
CA CYS A 55 -2.37 18.36 -11.48
C CYS A 55 -0.86 18.36 -11.20
N GLU A 56 -0.07 18.98 -12.08
CA GLU A 56 1.38 19.04 -11.92
C GLU A 56 1.82 19.78 -10.64
N ASP A 57 1.06 20.80 -10.20
CA ASP A 57 1.35 21.52 -8.96
C ASP A 57 1.16 20.61 -7.73
N GLU A 58 0.11 19.78 -7.73
CA GLU A 58 -0.16 18.82 -6.65
C GLU A 58 0.91 17.72 -6.59
N LYS A 59 1.37 17.23 -7.74
CA LYS A 59 2.48 16.27 -7.84
C LYS A 59 3.78 16.86 -7.30
N THR A 60 4.08 18.09 -7.72
CA THR A 60 5.27 18.83 -7.28
C THR A 60 5.23 19.08 -5.76
N PHE A 61 4.08 19.51 -5.24
CA PHE A 61 3.85 19.66 -3.81
C PHE A 61 4.12 18.36 -3.05
N LEU A 62 3.56 17.24 -3.52
CA LEU A 62 3.76 15.95 -2.87
C LEU A 62 5.24 15.56 -2.85
N CYS A 63 5.96 15.75 -3.96
CA CYS A 63 7.38 15.42 -4.05
C CYS A 63 8.25 16.25 -3.10
N ASP A 64 8.04 17.57 -3.00
CA ASP A 64 8.78 18.44 -2.08
C ASP A 64 8.62 18.01 -0.61
N LYS A 65 7.40 17.61 -0.24
CA LYS A 65 7.05 17.29 1.13
C LYS A 65 7.47 15.89 1.54
N ILE A 66 7.30 14.90 0.66
CA ILE A 66 7.59 13.50 0.96
C ILE A 66 9.05 13.26 1.32
N GLU A 67 9.98 13.99 0.70
CA GLU A 67 11.39 13.86 1.04
C GLU A 67 11.68 14.35 2.46
N LYS A 68 11.07 15.47 2.88
CA LYS A 68 11.19 15.97 4.26
C LYS A 68 10.52 15.03 5.26
N VAL A 69 9.36 14.47 4.89
CA VAL A 69 8.58 13.59 5.76
C VAL A 69 9.19 12.20 5.91
N ILE A 70 9.82 11.63 4.88
CA ILE A 70 10.35 10.24 4.89
C ILE A 70 11.87 10.19 5.10
N LEU A 71 12.63 11.18 4.59
CA LEU A 71 14.09 11.16 4.70
C LEU A 71 14.57 11.92 5.93
N ALA A 72 13.95 13.06 6.22
CA ALA A 72 14.34 13.92 7.34
C ALA A 72 13.49 13.70 8.61
N GLY A 73 12.36 12.98 8.53
CA GLY A 73 11.47 12.76 9.68
C GLY A 73 10.82 14.04 10.21
N ASP A 74 10.57 15.02 9.34
CA ASP A 74 9.98 16.29 9.72
C ASP A 74 8.50 16.13 10.11
N ILE A 75 8.22 16.34 11.40
CA ILE A 75 6.88 16.19 12.00
C ILE A 75 5.93 17.29 11.53
N GLU A 76 6.41 18.53 11.37
CA GLU A 76 5.57 19.64 10.91
C GLU A 76 5.11 19.37 9.47
N GLU A 77 6.03 18.96 8.62
CA GLU A 77 5.72 18.59 7.23
C GLU A 77 4.78 17.38 7.15
N LEU A 78 4.88 16.44 8.10
CA LEU A 78 3.96 15.30 8.18
C LEU A 78 2.53 15.78 8.42
N PHE A 79 2.32 16.69 9.38
CA PHE A 79 1.00 17.23 9.66
C PHE A 79 0.44 18.02 8.47
N LEU A 80 1.24 18.92 7.89
CA LEU A 80 0.85 19.72 6.72
C LEU A 80 0.48 18.84 5.52
N LEU A 81 1.29 17.83 5.23
CA LEU A 81 1.02 16.91 4.14
C LEU A 81 -0.23 16.07 4.40
N SER A 82 -0.39 15.56 5.63
CA SER A 82 -1.54 14.73 5.99
C SER A 82 -2.85 15.50 5.90
N ASP A 83 -2.88 16.76 6.37
CA ASP A 83 -4.05 17.64 6.27
C ASP A 83 -4.43 17.88 4.81
N HIS A 84 -3.44 18.22 3.97
CA HIS A 84 -3.65 18.49 2.56
C HIS A 84 -4.21 17.29 1.78
N ILE A 85 -3.60 16.11 1.94
CA ILE A 85 -4.05 14.87 1.28
C ILE A 85 -5.49 14.51 1.70
N SER A 86 -5.86 14.82 2.95
CA SER A 86 -7.10 14.32 3.55
C SER A 86 -8.34 15.15 3.25
N LYS A 87 -8.19 16.26 2.52
CA LYS A 87 -9.30 17.17 2.15
C LYS A 87 -10.39 16.49 1.34
N GLU A 88 -10.02 15.57 0.45
CA GLU A 88 -10.94 14.91 -0.48
C GLU A 88 -10.62 13.41 -0.56
N ARG A 89 -11.57 12.54 -0.21
CA ARG A 89 -11.34 11.08 -0.16
C ARG A 89 -10.85 10.49 -1.48
N VAL A 90 -11.41 10.94 -2.61
CA VAL A 90 -11.03 10.43 -3.94
C VAL A 90 -9.63 10.90 -4.33
N LYS A 91 -9.30 12.18 -4.07
CA LYS A 91 -7.94 12.68 -4.31
C LYS A 91 -6.94 12.06 -3.36
N ALA A 92 -7.30 11.76 -2.11
CA ALA A 92 -6.41 11.06 -1.18
C ALA A 92 -5.91 9.74 -1.78
N GLN A 93 -6.79 8.97 -2.42
CA GLN A 93 -6.39 7.76 -3.14
C GLN A 93 -5.43 8.07 -4.30
N SER A 94 -5.66 9.16 -5.04
CA SER A 94 -4.76 9.60 -6.12
C SER A 94 -3.38 10.04 -5.60
N TYR A 95 -3.32 10.75 -4.47
CA TYR A 95 -2.07 11.09 -3.78
C TYR A 95 -1.31 9.84 -3.35
N LEU A 96 -1.99 8.85 -2.77
CA LEU A 96 -1.33 7.63 -2.32
C LEU A 96 -0.82 6.78 -3.50
N GLU A 97 -1.54 6.70 -4.60
CA GLU A 97 -1.03 6.02 -5.81
C GLU A 97 0.16 6.76 -6.42
N TYR A 98 0.11 8.09 -6.48
CA TYR A 98 1.25 8.87 -6.96
C TYR A 98 2.47 8.72 -6.05
N LEU A 99 2.26 8.68 -4.73
CA LEU A 99 3.30 8.39 -3.75
C LEU A 99 3.93 7.02 -3.99
N TYR A 100 3.11 5.98 -4.23
CA TYR A 100 3.61 4.65 -4.56
C TYR A 100 4.47 4.67 -5.82
N ALA A 101 4.01 5.32 -6.89
CA ALA A 101 4.77 5.46 -8.13
C ALA A 101 6.09 6.22 -7.91
N TYR A 102 6.05 7.32 -7.15
CA TYR A 102 7.23 8.12 -6.82
C TYR A 102 8.29 7.30 -6.06
N ILE A 103 7.88 6.55 -5.03
CA ILE A 103 8.80 5.70 -4.26
C ILE A 103 9.38 4.58 -5.13
N CYS A 104 8.58 3.97 -6.00
CA CYS A 104 9.06 2.95 -6.95
C CYS A 104 10.10 3.51 -7.93
N ILE A 105 9.84 4.67 -8.53
CA ILE A 105 10.75 5.31 -9.50
C ILE A 105 12.08 5.69 -8.82
N ARG A 106 12.02 6.15 -7.57
CA ARG A 106 13.21 6.57 -6.80
C ARG A 106 13.79 5.46 -5.93
N SER A 107 13.41 4.21 -6.19
CA SER A 107 13.78 3.07 -5.35
C SER A 107 15.30 2.91 -5.24
N ASP A 108 16.00 2.83 -6.37
CA ASP A 108 17.46 2.62 -6.35
C ASP A 108 18.23 3.87 -5.87
N GLU A 109 17.70 5.07 -6.10
CA GLU A 109 18.40 6.33 -5.81
C GLU A 109 18.22 6.84 -4.38
N LYS A 110 17.02 6.68 -3.79
CA LYS A 110 16.66 7.31 -2.50
C LYS A 110 16.26 6.32 -1.42
N PHE A 111 15.48 5.29 -1.75
CA PHE A 111 14.80 4.48 -0.73
C PHE A 111 15.45 3.12 -0.47
N GLY A 112 15.97 2.45 -1.50
CA GLY A 112 16.42 1.06 -1.48
C GLY A 112 15.28 0.07 -1.76
N ARG A 113 15.56 -0.95 -2.59
CA ARG A 113 14.54 -1.91 -3.06
C ARG A 113 13.77 -2.60 -1.94
N ASP A 114 14.46 -3.10 -0.93
CA ASP A 114 13.85 -3.86 0.16
C ASP A 114 12.83 -3.01 0.94
N VAL A 115 13.16 -1.73 1.17
CA VAL A 115 12.28 -0.77 1.82
C VAL A 115 11.11 -0.37 0.92
N THR A 116 11.34 -0.20 -0.38
CA THR A 116 10.30 0.14 -1.35
C THR A 116 9.15 -0.87 -1.34
N TYR A 117 9.44 -2.17 -1.21
CA TYR A 117 8.39 -3.19 -1.12
C TYR A 117 7.53 -3.05 0.14
N ALA A 118 8.16 -2.86 1.31
CA ALA A 118 7.46 -2.70 2.57
C ALA A 118 6.60 -1.41 2.57
N MET A 119 7.18 -0.29 2.13
CA MET A 119 6.48 0.98 1.94
C MET A 119 5.28 0.82 0.99
N GLY A 120 5.47 0.13 -0.13
CA GLY A 120 4.41 -0.15 -1.08
C GLY A 120 3.22 -0.90 -0.47
N ALA A 121 3.50 -1.92 0.35
CA ALA A 121 2.45 -2.66 1.05
C ALA A 121 1.64 -1.78 1.99
N HIS A 122 2.31 -0.90 2.77
CA HIS A 122 1.62 0.04 3.66
C HIS A 122 0.74 1.03 2.88
N ILE A 123 1.22 1.52 1.74
CA ILE A 123 0.45 2.45 0.89
C ILE A 123 -0.81 1.77 0.34
N LYS A 124 -0.68 0.53 -0.18
CA LYS A 124 -1.84 -0.21 -0.70
C LYS A 124 -2.86 -0.51 0.39
N GLU A 125 -2.42 -0.89 1.59
CA GLU A 125 -3.30 -1.10 2.74
C GLU A 125 -4.03 0.21 3.13
N ALA A 126 -3.34 1.35 3.11
CA ALA A 126 -3.96 2.65 3.37
C ALA A 126 -5.03 3.01 2.33
N ILE A 127 -4.79 2.75 1.04
CA ILE A 127 -5.78 2.94 -0.03
C ILE A 127 -7.02 2.05 0.21
N ILE A 128 -6.83 0.78 0.56
CA ILE A 128 -7.92 -0.15 0.87
C ILE A 128 -8.75 0.37 2.07
N ARG A 129 -8.10 0.84 3.14
CA ARG A 129 -8.78 1.42 4.30
C ARG A 129 -9.61 2.65 3.92
N ILE A 130 -9.05 3.56 3.13
CA ILE A 130 -9.75 4.75 2.62
C ILE A 130 -10.96 4.34 1.76
N ARG A 131 -10.86 3.29 0.94
CA ARG A 131 -11.99 2.76 0.17
C ARG A 131 -13.08 2.17 1.07
N ARG A 132 -12.70 1.57 2.19
CA ARG A 132 -13.61 1.02 3.22
C ARG A 132 -14.17 2.08 4.19
N ASN A 133 -14.19 3.35 3.79
CA ASN A 133 -14.74 4.47 4.54
C ASN A 133 -14.06 4.74 5.90
N SER A 134 -12.78 4.39 6.08
CA SER A 134 -12.01 4.80 7.26
C SER A 134 -11.80 6.32 7.32
N SER A 135 -11.40 6.84 8.49
CA SER A 135 -10.93 8.23 8.63
C SER A 135 -9.70 8.45 7.75
N VAL A 136 -9.81 9.35 6.77
CA VAL A 136 -8.74 9.61 5.79
C VAL A 136 -7.50 10.17 6.48
N ILE A 137 -7.66 11.20 7.32
CA ILE A 137 -6.56 11.85 8.03
C ILE A 137 -5.78 10.90 8.92
N LEU A 138 -6.45 10.09 9.73
CA LEU A 138 -5.78 9.12 10.60
C LEU A 138 -5.09 8.03 9.80
N THR A 139 -5.70 7.62 8.67
CA THR A 139 -5.09 6.61 7.79
C THR A 139 -3.82 7.14 7.14
N VAL A 140 -3.84 8.40 6.66
CA VAL A 140 -2.69 9.05 6.03
C VAL A 140 -1.58 9.34 7.04
N GLN A 141 -1.91 9.85 8.23
CA GLN A 141 -0.91 10.09 9.29
C GLN A 141 -0.21 8.79 9.70
N ALA A 142 -0.99 7.75 9.99
CA ALA A 142 -0.44 6.44 10.34
C ALA A 142 0.42 5.85 9.21
N LEU A 143 0.02 6.06 7.95
CA LEU A 143 0.84 5.66 6.80
C LEU A 143 2.18 6.40 6.78
N LEU A 144 2.18 7.73 6.82
CA LEU A 144 3.40 8.53 6.72
C LEU A 144 4.41 8.19 7.82
N ILE A 145 3.93 7.96 9.05
CA ILE A 145 4.76 7.49 10.17
C ILE A 145 5.41 6.14 9.83
N ARG A 146 4.62 5.16 9.35
CA ARG A 146 5.16 3.84 8.97
C ARG A 146 6.19 3.93 7.86
N LEU A 147 5.98 4.79 6.86
CA LEU A 147 6.96 4.97 5.79
C LEU A 147 8.29 5.50 6.34
N GLN A 148 8.25 6.48 7.23
CA GLN A 148 9.47 6.98 7.90
C GLN A 148 10.14 5.88 8.75
N GLU A 149 9.37 5.06 9.47
CA GLU A 149 9.91 3.96 10.27
C GLU A 149 10.62 2.92 9.41
N GLU A 150 10.05 2.52 8.28
CA GLU A 150 10.67 1.60 7.32
C GLU A 150 11.99 2.16 6.76
N TYR A 151 12.01 3.46 6.45
CA TYR A 151 13.23 4.13 5.99
C TYR A 151 14.32 4.14 7.08
N ASN A 152 13.96 4.49 8.31
CA ASN A 152 14.89 4.51 9.44
C ASN A 152 15.44 3.14 9.80
N ALA A 153 14.60 2.10 9.72
CA ALA A 153 15.00 0.72 10.00
C ALA A 153 16.10 0.25 9.05
N LYS A 154 16.04 0.63 7.77
CA LYS A 154 17.10 0.35 6.79
C LYS A 154 18.40 1.08 7.12
N ASN A 155 18.34 2.40 7.31
CA ASN A 155 19.56 3.18 7.60
C ASN A 155 20.25 2.72 8.89
N SER A 156 19.48 2.23 9.86
CA SER A 156 20.02 1.64 11.09
C SER A 156 20.75 0.31 10.85
N ARG A 157 20.31 -0.50 9.86
CA ARG A 157 20.97 -1.77 9.47
C ARG A 157 22.23 -1.54 8.65
N ASP A 158 22.24 -0.52 7.79
CA ASP A 158 23.40 -0.18 6.95
C ASP A 158 24.56 0.46 7.74
N SER A 159 24.30 0.89 8.99
CA SER A 159 25.27 1.53 9.89
C SER A 159 26.07 0.56 10.79
N LEU A 160 25.80 -0.75 10.68
CA LEU A 160 26.41 -1.84 11.47
C LEU A 160 27.34 -2.69 10.60
#